data_AF-A0A6G0N6X4-F1
#
_entry.id   AF-A0A6G0N6X4-F1
#
_cell.length_a   1.000
_cell.length_b   1.000
_cell.length_c   1.000
_cell.angle_alpha   90.00
_cell.angle_beta   90.00
_cell.angle_gamma   90.00
#
_symmetry.space_group_name_H-M   'P 1'
#
loop_
_entity.id
_entity.type
_entity.pdbx_description
1 polymer ?
#
loop_
_entity_poly.entity_id
_entity_poly.type
_entity_poly.pdbx_seq_one_letter_code
_entity_poly.pdbx_strand_id
1 'polypeptide(L)'
;MARNKKKSTASNRLGGCDLRVMRDNLDELTTRPPSAGGKRDTPDSSSNGATYASNKRVRAKKRLEQLRKEMDEATDKQSAAGADMLQVLMFMCEDADRRAETEDRRRREDRESAAAAEKREREERDALRREEVAAAEARRCQEAEANRLLRDEQGRKEAELAAESRRRYEERTERDRAEARERHDQMMLLIATMQRGGAQVL
;
A
#
# COMPACT_ATOMS: atom_id res chain seq x y z
N MET A 1 37.50 54.16 -47.49
CA MET A 1 38.32 55.39 -47.38
C MET A 1 37.52 56.45 -46.60
N ALA A 2 37.89 56.76 -45.35
CA ALA A 2 37.10 57.68 -44.50
C ALA A 2 37.22 59.15 -44.98
N ARG A 3 36.10 59.75 -45.41
CA ARG A 3 36.03 61.07 -46.08
C ARG A 3 36.25 62.28 -45.16
N ASN A 4 36.35 62.10 -43.83
CA ASN A 4 36.27 63.20 -42.85
C ASN A 4 37.31 63.15 -41.71
N LYS A 5 38.56 62.72 -41.98
CA LYS A 5 39.60 62.49 -40.95
C LYS A 5 40.00 63.71 -40.11
N LYS A 6 39.82 64.94 -40.61
CA LYS A 6 40.28 66.18 -39.96
C LYS A 6 39.23 66.86 -39.05
N LYS A 7 38.02 66.31 -38.95
CA LYS A 7 36.94 66.89 -38.13
C LYS A 7 36.97 66.30 -36.72
N SER A 8 36.63 67.14 -35.72
CA SER A 8 36.54 66.72 -34.31
C SER A 8 35.67 65.47 -34.15
N THR A 9 36.12 64.54 -33.32
CA THR A 9 35.44 63.26 -33.05
C THR A 9 34.35 63.37 -31.99
N ALA A 10 34.40 64.40 -31.14
CA ALA A 10 33.43 64.64 -30.08
C ALA A 10 33.10 66.14 -29.96
N SER A 11 31.98 66.45 -29.33
CA SER A 11 31.54 67.81 -29.02
C SER A 11 31.07 67.92 -27.58
N ASN A 12 31.66 68.84 -26.81
CA ASN A 12 31.27 69.10 -25.42
C ASN A 12 29.83 69.65 -25.31
N ARG A 13 29.32 70.30 -26.36
CA ARG A 13 27.91 70.74 -26.42
C ARG A 13 26.92 69.58 -26.48
N LEU A 14 27.36 68.42 -26.95
CA LEU A 14 26.56 67.19 -27.04
C LEU A 14 27.02 66.18 -25.99
N GLY A 15 27.56 66.64 -24.86
CA GLY A 15 27.97 65.78 -23.75
C GLY A 15 29.19 64.89 -24.03
N GLY A 16 30.00 65.22 -25.04
CA GLY A 16 31.21 64.44 -25.38
C GLY A 16 30.93 63.17 -26.18
N CYS A 17 29.71 62.98 -26.69
CA CYS A 17 29.35 61.81 -27.50
C CYS A 17 30.18 61.72 -28.79
N ASP A 18 30.56 60.49 -29.17
CA ASP A 18 31.31 60.20 -30.38
C ASP A 18 30.45 60.46 -31.63
N LEU A 19 30.86 61.45 -32.42
CA LEU A 19 30.14 61.91 -33.60
C LEU A 19 30.49 61.11 -34.86
N ARG A 20 31.50 60.25 -34.82
CA ARG A 20 31.95 59.49 -36.00
C ARG A 20 30.85 58.59 -36.54
N VAL A 21 30.09 57.94 -35.66
CA VAL A 21 28.99 57.04 -36.04
C VAL A 21 27.91 57.78 -36.84
N MET A 22 27.51 58.97 -36.37
CA MET A 22 26.50 59.77 -37.06
C MET A 22 27.03 60.39 -38.36
N ARG A 23 28.31 60.79 -38.37
CA ARG A 23 28.93 61.48 -39.51
C ARG A 23 29.29 60.53 -40.64
N ASP A 24 29.86 59.38 -40.31
CA ASP A 24 30.38 58.44 -41.30
C ASP A 24 29.25 57.54 -41.84
N ASN A 25 28.17 57.36 -41.07
CA ASN A 25 26.94 56.70 -41.50
C ASN A 25 25.81 57.70 -41.78
N LEU A 26 26.10 58.99 -41.99
CA LEU A 26 25.07 59.99 -42.25
C LEU A 26 24.27 59.63 -43.52
N ASP A 27 24.94 59.11 -44.54
CA ASP A 27 24.29 58.65 -45.76
C ASP A 27 23.37 57.45 -45.47
N GLU A 28 23.72 56.53 -44.58
CA GLU A 28 22.86 55.40 -44.17
C GLU A 28 21.70 55.81 -43.24
N LEU A 29 21.93 56.80 -42.37
CA LEU A 29 20.91 57.33 -41.45
C LEU A 29 19.93 58.28 -42.15
N THR A 30 20.36 58.94 -43.23
CA THR A 30 19.53 59.87 -44.02
C THR A 30 19.01 59.27 -45.32
N THR A 31 19.56 58.12 -45.76
CA THR A 31 18.89 57.28 -46.77
C THR A 31 17.64 56.72 -46.13
N ARG A 32 16.56 57.47 -46.33
CA ARG A 32 15.20 56.96 -46.34
C ARG A 32 15.25 55.58 -47.02
N PRO A 33 14.86 54.49 -46.33
CA PRO A 33 14.79 53.19 -46.98
C PRO A 33 13.93 53.34 -48.24
N PRO A 34 14.22 52.64 -49.34
CA PRO A 34 13.27 52.48 -50.43
C PRO A 34 12.09 51.60 -49.97
N SER A 35 11.49 51.90 -48.81
CA SER A 35 10.14 51.46 -48.52
C SER A 35 9.21 52.28 -49.39
N ALA A 36 8.38 51.55 -50.11
CA ALA A 36 7.28 52.01 -50.92
C ALA A 36 7.66 52.52 -52.32
N GLY A 37 7.85 51.54 -53.23
CA GLY A 37 7.21 51.59 -54.56
C GLY A 37 5.67 51.55 -54.49
N GLY A 38 5.09 51.61 -53.29
CA GLY A 38 3.79 52.24 -53.10
C GLY A 38 3.96 53.68 -53.55
N LYS A 39 3.50 53.97 -54.76
CA LYS A 39 3.10 55.30 -55.18
C LYS A 39 2.58 55.99 -53.92
N ARG A 40 3.13 57.15 -53.54
CA ARG A 40 2.22 58.12 -52.93
C ARG A 40 1.11 58.14 -53.94
N ASP A 41 -0.08 57.67 -53.58
CA ASP A 41 -1.26 58.03 -54.33
C ASP A 41 -1.08 59.53 -54.49
N THR A 42 -0.77 59.92 -55.73
CA THR A 42 -1.16 61.22 -56.25
C THR A 42 -2.50 61.45 -55.59
N PRO A 43 -2.71 62.53 -54.82
CA PRO A 43 -4.04 62.76 -54.30
C PRO A 43 -4.91 62.64 -55.53
N ASP A 44 -5.75 61.60 -55.58
CA ASP A 44 -6.76 61.52 -56.58
C ASP A 44 -7.51 62.80 -56.31
N SER A 45 -7.22 63.79 -57.16
CA SER A 45 -8.00 65.00 -57.31
C SER A 45 -9.28 64.53 -58.01
N SER A 46 -9.97 63.63 -57.32
CA SER A 46 -11.32 63.20 -57.52
C SER A 46 -12.06 63.55 -56.23
N SER A 47 -11.94 64.82 -55.83
CA SER A 47 -13.01 65.47 -55.10
C SER A 47 -13.29 66.78 -55.81
N ASN A 48 -14.25 66.72 -56.72
CA ASN A 48 -14.96 67.90 -57.18
C ASN A 48 -15.38 68.73 -55.95
N GLY A 49 -14.70 69.85 -55.69
CA GLY A 49 -15.24 70.94 -54.87
C GLY A 49 -14.99 70.99 -53.35
N ALA A 50 -13.90 70.43 -52.79
CA ALA A 50 -13.64 70.52 -51.33
C ALA A 50 -12.38 71.34 -50.95
N THR A 51 -12.53 72.32 -50.06
CA THR A 51 -11.45 73.18 -49.52
C THR A 51 -10.46 72.41 -48.63
N TYR A 52 -9.21 72.87 -48.53
CA TYR A 52 -8.14 72.28 -47.70
C TYR A 52 -8.58 71.89 -46.27
N ALA A 53 -9.44 72.70 -45.65
CA ALA A 53 -10.02 72.43 -44.34
C ALA A 53 -10.89 71.15 -44.31
N SER A 54 -11.66 70.89 -45.37
CA SER A 54 -12.45 69.65 -45.53
C SER A 54 -11.55 68.42 -45.63
N ASN A 55 -10.49 68.49 -46.45
CA ASN A 55 -9.53 67.40 -46.58
C ASN A 55 -8.78 67.10 -45.27
N LYS A 56 -8.46 68.12 -44.47
CA LYS A 56 -7.93 67.90 -43.11
C LYS A 56 -8.92 67.17 -42.20
N ARG A 57 -10.20 67.56 -42.22
CA ARG A 57 -11.25 66.91 -41.41
C ARG A 57 -11.44 65.44 -41.81
N VAL A 58 -11.51 65.14 -43.11
CA VAL A 58 -11.62 63.77 -43.62
C VAL A 58 -10.42 62.93 -43.21
N ARG A 59 -9.20 63.47 -43.34
CA ARG A 59 -7.97 62.77 -42.93
C ARG A 59 -7.92 62.52 -41.42
N ALA A 60 -8.35 63.49 -40.60
CA ALA A 60 -8.46 63.33 -39.15
C ALA A 60 -9.48 62.26 -38.78
N LYS A 61 -10.65 62.26 -39.43
CA LYS A 61 -11.70 61.25 -39.23
C LYS A 61 -11.21 59.84 -39.56
N LYS A 62 -10.54 59.65 -40.71
CA LYS A 62 -9.95 58.37 -41.10
C LYS A 62 -8.91 57.88 -40.08
N ARG A 63 -8.09 58.79 -39.53
CA ARG A 63 -7.11 58.45 -38.49
C ARG A 63 -7.77 58.04 -37.17
N LEU A 64 -8.86 58.70 -36.79
CA LEU A 64 -9.63 58.32 -35.60
C LEU A 64 -10.35 56.97 -35.77
N GLU A 65 -10.92 56.71 -36.94
CA GLU A 65 -11.53 55.40 -37.26
C GLU A 65 -10.48 54.28 -37.24
N GLN A 66 -9.28 54.53 -37.77
CA GLN A 66 -8.18 53.59 -37.70
C GLN A 66 -7.73 53.32 -36.26
N LEU A 67 -7.58 54.36 -35.44
CA LEU A 67 -7.24 54.20 -34.02
C LEU A 67 -8.30 53.42 -33.25
N ARG A 68 -9.59 53.64 -33.52
CA ARG A 68 -10.67 52.84 -32.92
C ARG A 68 -10.54 51.37 -33.30
N LYS A 69 -10.33 51.07 -34.58
CA LYS A 69 -10.16 49.70 -35.05
C LYS A 69 -8.96 49.00 -34.41
N GLU A 70 -7.82 49.69 -34.31
CA GLU A 70 -6.62 49.15 -33.65
C GLU A 70 -6.86 48.88 -32.16
N MET A 71 -7.62 49.75 -31.49
CA MET A 71 -7.97 49.56 -30.08
C MET A 71 -8.91 48.37 -29.90
N ASP A 72 -9.95 48.24 -30.73
CA ASP A 72 -10.90 47.12 -30.70
C ASP A 72 -10.17 45.78 -30.94
N GLU A 73 -9.30 45.72 -31.96
CA GLU A 73 -8.46 44.54 -32.23
C GLU A 73 -7.50 44.19 -31.08
N ALA A 74 -6.99 45.19 -30.35
CA ALA A 74 -6.14 44.95 -29.18
C ALA A 74 -6.92 44.39 -28.00
N THR A 75 -8.14 44.88 -27.76
CA THR A 75 -9.04 44.34 -26.72
C THR A 75 -9.48 42.90 -27.02
N ASP A 76 -9.76 42.57 -28.28
CA ASP A 76 -10.13 41.20 -28.67
C ASP A 76 -8.96 40.23 -28.47
N LYS A 77 -7.74 40.63 -28.88
CA LYS A 77 -6.53 39.83 -28.67
C LYS A 77 -6.21 39.65 -27.19
N GLN A 78 -6.38 40.69 -26.38
CA GLN A 78 -6.19 40.61 -24.93
C GLN A 78 -7.21 39.67 -24.28
N SER A 79 -8.47 39.72 -24.71
CA SER A 79 -9.53 38.85 -24.20
C SER A 79 -9.29 37.39 -24.57
N ALA A 80 -8.88 37.11 -25.81
CA ALA A 80 -8.51 35.77 -26.27
C ALA A 80 -7.31 35.22 -25.49
N ALA A 81 -6.23 36.00 -25.36
CA ALA A 81 -5.04 35.60 -24.60
C ALA A 81 -5.35 35.37 -23.11
N GLY A 82 -6.26 36.15 -22.53
CA GLY A 82 -6.73 35.96 -21.15
C GLY A 82 -7.54 34.67 -20.98
N ALA A 83 -8.40 34.33 -21.95
CA ALA A 83 -9.17 33.09 -21.94
C ALA A 83 -8.26 31.85 -22.06
N ASP A 84 -7.28 31.88 -22.96
CA ASP A 84 -6.31 30.79 -23.14
C ASP A 84 -5.48 30.56 -21.86
N MET A 85 -5.02 31.64 -21.24
CA MET A 85 -4.27 31.55 -19.98
C MET A 85 -5.13 30.98 -18.85
N LEU A 86 -6.39 31.38 -18.75
CA LEU A 86 -7.34 30.85 -17.77
C LEU A 86 -7.57 29.35 -17.98
N GLN A 87 -7.70 28.91 -19.24
CA GLN A 87 -7.84 27.50 -19.59
C GLN A 87 -6.61 26.68 -19.17
N VAL A 88 -5.40 27.19 -19.39
CA VAL A 88 -4.16 26.54 -18.94
C VAL A 88 -4.10 26.46 -17.42
N LEU A 89 -4.47 27.53 -16.71
CA LEU A 89 -4.53 27.54 -15.24
C LEU A 89 -5.53 26.50 -14.71
N MET A 90 -6.74 26.43 -15.26
CA MET A 90 -7.74 25.43 -14.87
C MET A 90 -7.23 24.01 -15.09
N PHE A 91 -6.61 23.72 -16.23
CA PHE A 91 -6.03 22.41 -16.50
C PHE A 91 -4.95 22.03 -15.48
N MET A 92 -4.07 22.97 -15.10
CA MET A 92 -3.05 22.70 -14.08
C MET A 92 -3.65 22.45 -12.69
N CYS A 93 -4.69 23.21 -12.32
CA CYS A 93 -5.42 22.97 -11.07
C CYS A 93 -6.07 21.58 -11.07
N GLU A 94 -6.80 21.22 -12.13
CA GLU A 94 -7.42 19.89 -12.24
C GLU A 94 -6.40 18.75 -12.25
N ASP A 95 -5.23 18.94 -12.88
CA ASP A 95 -4.17 17.93 -12.85
C ASP A 95 -3.52 17.81 -11.46
N ALA A 96 -3.34 18.93 -10.76
CA ALA A 96 -2.85 18.93 -9.38
C ALA A 96 -3.84 18.24 -8.43
N ASP A 97 -5.13 18.52 -8.56
CA ASP A 97 -6.18 17.90 -7.74
C ASP A 97 -6.26 16.39 -8.00
N ARG A 98 -6.25 15.96 -9.26
CA ARG A 98 -6.21 14.53 -9.60
C ARG A 98 -4.99 13.83 -9.02
N ARG A 99 -3.81 14.45 -9.09
CA ARG A 99 -2.59 13.90 -8.47
C ARG A 99 -2.74 13.79 -6.95
N ALA A 100 -3.24 14.84 -6.30
CA ALA A 100 -3.45 14.84 -4.85
C ALA A 100 -4.42 13.73 -4.42
N GLU A 101 -5.55 13.56 -5.11
CA GLU A 101 -6.51 12.48 -4.85
C GLU A 101 -5.89 11.08 -5.02
N THR A 102 -5.11 10.86 -6.08
CA THR A 102 -4.45 9.57 -6.28
C THR A 102 -3.41 9.26 -5.21
N GLU A 103 -2.67 10.27 -4.76
CA GLU A 103 -1.69 10.10 -3.70
C GLU A 103 -2.38 9.83 -2.35
N ASP A 104 -3.47 10.54 -2.05
CA ASP A 104 -4.28 10.30 -0.86
C ASP A 104 -4.91 8.91 -0.85
N ARG A 105 -5.38 8.43 -2.00
CA ARG A 105 -5.85 7.04 -2.15
C ARG A 105 -4.73 6.05 -1.82
N ARG A 106 -3.53 6.22 -2.39
CA ARG A 106 -2.37 5.36 -2.09
C ARG A 106 -2.02 5.36 -0.61
N ARG A 107 -1.99 6.53 0.03
CA ARG A 107 -1.74 6.62 1.48
C ARG A 107 -2.79 5.90 2.32
N ARG A 108 -4.06 5.86 1.88
CA ARG A 108 -5.11 5.08 2.57
C ARG A 108 -4.88 3.59 2.37
N GLU A 109 -4.64 3.16 1.13
CA GLU A 109 -4.34 1.76 0.79
C GLU A 109 -3.09 1.24 1.54
N ASP A 110 -2.04 2.05 1.68
CA ASP A 110 -0.84 1.71 2.44
C ASP A 110 -1.14 1.53 3.94
N ARG A 111 -1.96 2.40 4.53
CA ARG A 111 -2.39 2.26 5.94
C ARG A 111 -3.27 1.03 6.12
N GLU A 112 -4.19 0.77 5.20
CA GLU A 112 -5.07 -0.40 5.25
C GLU A 112 -4.29 -1.70 5.07
N SER A 113 -3.33 -1.73 4.15
CA SER A 113 -2.47 -2.90 3.94
C SER A 113 -1.56 -3.16 5.15
N ALA A 114 -1.00 -2.13 5.77
CA ALA A 114 -0.24 -2.25 7.01
C ALA A 114 -1.10 -2.79 8.17
N ALA A 115 -2.32 -2.25 8.34
CA ALA A 115 -3.26 -2.72 9.36
C ALA A 115 -3.71 -4.17 9.10
N ALA A 116 -3.94 -4.55 7.84
CA ALA A 116 -4.30 -5.90 7.47
C ALA A 116 -3.14 -6.90 7.71
N ALA A 117 -1.90 -6.50 7.42
CA ALA A 117 -0.72 -7.30 7.69
C ALA A 117 -0.52 -7.52 9.19
N GLU A 118 -0.64 -6.47 10.00
CA GLU A 118 -0.57 -6.56 11.46
C GLU A 118 -1.67 -7.46 12.02
N LYS A 119 -2.90 -7.32 11.51
CA LYS A 119 -4.02 -8.18 11.93
C LYS A 119 -3.74 -9.64 11.63
N ARG A 120 -3.20 -9.97 10.45
CA ARG A 120 -2.81 -11.34 10.09
C ARG A 120 -1.73 -11.88 11.01
N GLU A 121 -0.69 -11.10 11.30
CA GLU A 121 0.37 -11.51 12.21
C GLU A 121 -0.18 -11.82 13.62
N ARG A 122 -1.09 -10.98 14.12
CA ARG A 122 -1.77 -11.23 15.40
C ARG A 122 -2.60 -12.52 15.35
N GLU A 123 -3.36 -12.73 14.29
CA GLU A 123 -4.17 -13.95 14.11
C GLU A 123 -3.30 -15.21 14.02
N GLU A 124 -2.16 -15.17 13.34
CA GLU A 124 -1.19 -16.26 13.27
C GLU A 124 -0.59 -16.56 14.65
N ARG A 125 -0.18 -15.54 15.40
CA ARG A 125 0.32 -15.71 16.76
C ARG A 125 -0.73 -16.28 17.69
N ASP A 126 -2.00 -15.89 17.53
CA ASP A 126 -3.11 -16.43 18.31
C ASP A 126 -3.41 -17.87 17.94
N ALA A 127 -3.35 -18.20 16.65
CA ALA A 127 -3.52 -19.57 16.15
C ALA A 127 -2.42 -20.49 16.72
N LEU A 128 -1.16 -20.07 16.66
CA LEU A 128 -0.04 -20.82 17.24
C LEU A 128 -0.21 -21.04 18.75
N ARG A 129 -0.64 -20.03 19.50
CA ARG A 129 -0.91 -20.17 20.94
C ARG A 129 -2.04 -21.17 21.20
N ARG A 130 -3.11 -21.15 20.40
CA ARG A 130 -4.23 -22.10 20.53
C ARG A 130 -3.79 -23.52 20.17
N GLU A 131 -3.00 -23.67 19.12
CA GLU A 131 -2.45 -24.95 18.71
C GLU A 131 -1.52 -25.53 19.78
N GLU A 132 -0.64 -24.71 20.37
CA GLU A 132 0.24 -25.12 21.46
C GLU A 132 -0.54 -25.59 22.69
N VAL A 133 -1.59 -24.85 23.08
CA VAL A 133 -2.49 -25.26 24.18
C VAL A 133 -3.18 -26.58 23.85
N ALA A 134 -3.75 -26.71 22.65
CA ALA A 134 -4.42 -27.94 22.23
C ALA A 134 -3.45 -29.14 22.19
N ALA A 135 -2.21 -28.94 21.73
CA ALA A 135 -1.18 -29.96 21.72
C ALA A 135 -0.75 -30.35 23.15
N ALA A 136 -0.63 -29.39 24.06
CA ALA A 136 -0.33 -29.66 25.47
C ALA A 136 -1.47 -30.44 26.15
N GLU A 137 -2.73 -30.08 25.88
CA GLU A 137 -3.89 -30.82 26.36
C GLU A 137 -3.96 -32.23 25.79
N ALA A 138 -3.69 -32.42 24.49
CA ALA A 138 -3.63 -33.73 23.86
C ALA A 138 -2.58 -34.63 24.53
N ARG A 139 -1.40 -34.09 24.84
CA ARG A 139 -0.36 -34.82 25.59
C ARG A 139 -0.83 -35.22 26.98
N ARG A 140 -1.49 -34.31 27.71
CA ARG A 140 -2.06 -34.61 29.04
C ARG A 140 -3.14 -35.69 28.98
N CYS A 141 -4.01 -35.66 27.98
CA CYS A 141 -5.01 -36.69 27.77
C CYS A 141 -4.36 -38.06 27.47
N GLN A 142 -3.37 -38.10 26.59
CA GLN A 142 -2.63 -39.33 26.27
C GLN A 142 -1.92 -39.91 27.50
N GLU A 143 -1.27 -39.06 28.29
CA GLU A 143 -0.61 -39.49 29.53
C GLU A 143 -1.62 -40.03 30.56
N ALA A 144 -2.76 -39.36 30.71
CA ALA A 144 -3.83 -39.81 31.60
C ALA A 144 -4.42 -41.16 31.16
N GLU A 145 -4.61 -41.36 29.86
CA GLU A 145 -5.07 -42.63 29.29
C GLU A 145 -4.04 -43.74 29.49
N ALA A 146 -2.76 -43.47 29.22
CA ALA A 146 -1.69 -44.43 29.48
C ALA A 146 -1.61 -44.83 30.97
N ASN A 147 -1.74 -43.86 31.88
CA ASN A 147 -1.73 -44.13 33.32
C ASN A 147 -2.95 -44.96 33.75
N ARG A 148 -4.14 -44.69 33.19
CA ARG A 148 -5.33 -45.52 33.42
C ARG A 148 -5.10 -46.96 32.97
N LEU A 149 -4.56 -47.17 31.77
CA LEU A 149 -4.26 -48.51 31.26
C LEU A 149 -3.26 -49.25 32.16
N LEU A 150 -2.20 -48.58 32.62
CA LEU A 150 -1.23 -49.19 33.53
C LEU A 150 -1.86 -49.61 34.87
N ARG A 151 -2.75 -48.80 35.43
CA ARG A 151 -3.48 -49.15 36.67
C ARG A 151 -4.42 -50.33 36.44
N ASP A 152 -5.14 -50.35 35.32
CA ASP A 152 -6.03 -51.45 34.98
C ASP A 152 -5.26 -52.75 34.79
N GLU A 153 -4.09 -52.70 34.13
CA GLU A 153 -3.21 -53.86 34.00
C GLU A 153 -2.65 -54.34 35.33
N GLN A 154 -2.23 -53.42 36.21
CA GLN A 154 -1.80 -53.75 37.56
C GLN A 154 -2.92 -54.42 38.34
N GLY A 155 -4.13 -53.85 38.32
CA GLY A 155 -5.29 -54.43 38.98
C GLY A 155 -5.65 -55.82 38.45
N ARG A 156 -5.51 -56.07 37.14
CA ARG A 156 -5.68 -57.41 36.54
C ARG A 156 -4.64 -58.39 37.06
N LYS A 157 -3.36 -58.01 37.09
CA LYS A 157 -2.26 -58.86 37.61
C LYS A 157 -2.46 -59.19 39.09
N GLU A 158 -2.83 -58.20 39.89
CA GLU A 158 -3.11 -58.41 41.32
C GLU A 158 -4.31 -59.33 41.53
N ALA A 159 -5.39 -59.16 40.76
CA ALA A 159 -6.56 -60.04 40.81
C ALA A 159 -6.21 -61.48 40.41
N GLU A 160 -5.37 -61.67 39.40
CA GLU A 160 -4.88 -62.98 38.97
C GLU A 160 -4.05 -63.66 40.06
N LEU A 161 -3.09 -62.94 40.65
CA LEU A 161 -2.28 -63.44 41.78
C LEU A 161 -3.14 -63.78 43.01
N ALA A 162 -4.16 -62.97 43.30
CA ALA A 162 -5.11 -63.24 44.37
C ALA A 162 -5.95 -64.49 44.09
N ALA A 163 -6.41 -64.68 42.85
CA ALA A 163 -7.14 -65.87 42.43
C ALA A 163 -6.28 -67.14 42.51
N GLU A 164 -5.01 -67.06 42.10
CA GLU A 164 -4.07 -68.17 42.22
C GLU A 164 -3.80 -68.53 43.69
N SER A 165 -3.61 -67.51 44.54
CA SER A 165 -3.40 -67.70 45.97
C SER A 165 -4.60 -68.38 46.63
N ARG A 166 -5.83 -68.03 46.24
CA ARG A 166 -7.06 -68.69 46.68
C ARG A 166 -7.10 -70.15 46.25
N ARG A 167 -6.82 -70.45 44.98
CA ARG A 167 -6.75 -71.83 44.46
C ARG A 167 -5.76 -72.69 45.24
N ARG A 168 -4.54 -72.17 45.49
CA ARG A 168 -3.52 -72.89 46.28
C ARG A 168 -3.96 -73.14 47.72
N TYR A 169 -4.71 -72.19 48.32
CA TYR A 169 -5.28 -72.39 49.65
C TYR A 169 -6.35 -73.47 49.64
N GLU A 170 -7.30 -73.40 48.70
CA GLU A 170 -8.34 -74.42 48.52
C GLU A 170 -7.74 -75.81 48.34
N GLU A 171 -6.75 -75.94 47.46
CA GLU A 171 -6.02 -77.19 47.20
C GLU A 171 -5.35 -77.77 48.47
N ARG A 172 -4.77 -76.93 49.32
CA ARG A 172 -4.25 -77.38 50.64
C ARG A 172 -5.36 -77.86 51.56
N THR A 173 -6.45 -77.10 51.66
CA THR A 173 -7.59 -77.51 52.51
C THR A 173 -8.24 -78.81 52.03
N GLU A 174 -8.26 -79.06 50.73
CA GLU A 174 -8.75 -80.32 50.16
C GLU A 174 -7.83 -81.49 50.50
N ARG A 175 -6.51 -81.31 50.42
CA ARG A 175 -5.53 -82.31 50.90
C ARG A 175 -5.72 -82.62 52.37
N ASP A 176 -5.81 -81.60 53.22
CA ASP A 176 -6.00 -81.80 54.67
C ASP A 176 -7.30 -82.57 54.98
N ARG A 177 -8.39 -82.26 54.25
CA ARG A 177 -9.65 -83.00 54.38
C ARG A 177 -9.53 -84.45 53.90
N ALA A 178 -8.79 -84.71 52.82
CA ALA A 178 -8.55 -86.05 52.32
C ALA A 178 -7.72 -86.88 53.32
N GLU A 179 -6.64 -86.32 53.86
CA GLU A 179 -5.84 -86.96 54.90
C GLU A 179 -6.66 -87.26 56.16
N ALA A 180 -7.54 -86.34 56.58
CA ALA A 180 -8.42 -86.56 57.73
C ALA A 180 -9.39 -87.73 57.49
N ARG A 181 -9.92 -87.89 56.27
CA ARG A 181 -10.75 -89.04 55.88
C ARG A 181 -9.93 -90.34 55.94
N GLU A 182 -8.72 -90.35 55.40
CA GLU A 182 -7.84 -91.52 55.45
C GLU A 182 -7.49 -91.94 56.89
N ARG A 183 -7.15 -90.99 57.76
CA ARG A 183 -6.87 -91.28 59.18
C ARG A 183 -8.10 -91.82 59.90
N HIS A 184 -9.28 -91.26 59.60
CA HIS A 184 -10.53 -91.77 60.14
C HIS A 184 -10.79 -93.22 59.67
N ASP A 185 -10.61 -93.52 58.39
CA ASP A 185 -10.81 -94.86 57.85
C ASP A 185 -9.82 -95.87 58.45
N GLN A 186 -8.55 -95.48 58.63
CA GLN A 186 -7.55 -96.29 59.34
C GLN A 186 -7.95 -96.57 60.79
N MET A 187 -8.44 -95.55 61.51
CA MET A 187 -8.92 -95.70 62.89
C MET A 187 -10.14 -96.63 62.95
N MET A 188 -11.09 -96.50 62.02
CA MET A 188 -12.25 -97.38 61.94
C MET A 188 -11.87 -98.83 61.64
N LEU A 189 -10.89 -99.06 60.77
CA LEU A 189 -10.34 -100.39 60.52
C LEU A 189 -9.71 -100.99 61.79
N LEU A 190 -8.94 -100.20 62.56
CA LEU A 190 -8.37 -100.65 63.83
C LEU A 190 -9.45 -101.01 64.86
N ILE A 191 -10.49 -100.18 64.98
CA ILE A 191 -11.64 -100.48 65.86
C ILE A 191 -12.34 -101.77 65.41
N ALA A 192 -12.56 -101.95 64.11
CA ALA A 192 -13.19 -103.13 63.56
C ALA A 192 -12.34 -104.41 63.78
N THR A 193 -11.02 -104.34 63.66
CA THR A 193 -10.15 -105.49 63.96
C THR A 193 -10.13 -105.83 65.44
N MET A 194 -10.14 -104.83 66.33
CA MET A 194 -10.28 -105.04 67.79
C MET A 194 -11.62 -105.71 68.14
N GLN A 195 -12.72 -105.28 67.52
CA GLN A 195 -14.05 -105.87 67.73
C GLN A 195 -14.15 -107.31 67.20
N ARG A 196 -13.47 -107.62 66.08
CA ARG A 196 -13.46 -108.98 65.49
C ARG A 196 -12.50 -109.94 66.20
N GLY A 197 -11.39 -109.45 66.74
CA GLY A 197 -10.45 -110.20 67.57
C GLY A 197 -10.97 -110.48 69.00
N GLY A 198 -11.92 -109.67 69.48
CA GLY A 198 -12.62 -109.90 70.76
C GLY A 198 -13.65 -111.03 70.72
N ALA A 199 -13.97 -111.60 69.55
CA ALA A 199 -14.94 -112.68 69.41
C ALA A 199 -14.34 -114.11 69.52
N GLN A 200 -13.04 -114.25 69.85
CA GLN A 200 -12.37 -115.55 70.06
C GLN A 200 -12.01 -115.85 71.51
N VAL A 201 -12.57 -115.12 72.48
CA VAL A 201 -12.45 -115.47 73.90
C VAL A 201 -13.82 -115.38 74.58
N LEU A 202 -14.65 -116.37 74.29
CA LEU A 202 -15.66 -116.97 75.17
C LEU A 202 -15.82 -118.44 74.76
#